data_AF-A0AAN8ZXH3-F1
#
_entry.id   AF-A0AAN8ZXH3-F1
#
_cell.length_a   1.000
_cell.length_b   1.000
_cell.length_c   1.000
_cell.angle_alpha   90.00
_cell.angle_beta   90.00
_cell.angle_gamma   90.00
#
_symmetry.space_group_name_H-M   'P 1'
#
loop_
_entity.id
_entity.type
_entity.pdbx_description
1 polymer ?
#
loop_
_entity_poly.entity_id
_entity_poly.type
_entity_poly.pdbx_seq_one_letter_code
_entity_poly.pdbx_strand_id
1 'polypeptide(L)'
;QALSNHQCKLTRSGVSGFASSFVSDAARIAMLRQYGGTYLDLDAITLRPLPTMMNFVGRGDDILITNSVMSFEKGHIVIDVRYP
;
A
#
# COMPACT_ATOMS: atom_id res chain seq x y z
N GLN A 1 9.44 5.46 33.71
CA GLN A 1 7.99 5.41 34.01
C GLN A 1 7.45 6.80 33.71
N ALA A 2 6.45 7.06 32.86
CA ALA A 2 5.45 6.23 32.18
C ALA A 2 5.21 6.74 30.74
N LEU A 3 4.66 5.86 29.90
CA LEU A 3 4.30 6.05 28.49
C LEU A 3 3.03 6.91 28.32
N SER A 4 2.82 7.33 27.07
CA SER A 4 1.53 7.50 26.37
C SER A 4 1.07 8.93 26.10
N ASN A 5 0.95 9.29 24.81
CA ASN A 5 -0.34 9.61 24.17
C ASN A 5 -0.14 10.17 22.74
N HIS A 6 0.31 9.34 21.79
CA HIS A 6 0.06 9.61 20.37
C HIS A 6 -1.30 8.98 20.00
N GLN A 7 -2.39 9.57 20.49
CA GLN A 7 -3.72 9.20 20.02
C GLN A 7 -4.01 9.94 18.71
N CYS A 8 -3.99 9.19 17.61
CA CYS A 8 -4.70 9.57 16.40
C CYS A 8 -6.18 9.75 16.77
N LYS A 9 -6.68 10.98 16.71
CA LYS A 9 -8.08 11.32 17.02
C LYS A 9 -9.00 10.63 16.02
N LEU A 10 -9.59 9.51 16.42
CA LEU A 10 -10.76 8.93 15.76
C LEU A 10 -11.98 9.80 16.08
N THR A 11 -12.25 10.82 15.26
CA THR A 11 -13.50 11.58 15.34
C THR A 11 -14.64 10.76 14.75
N ARG A 12 -15.49 10.28 15.65
CA ARG A 12 -16.72 9.53 15.40
C ARG A 12 -17.81 10.47 14.88
N SER A 13 -17.94 10.62 13.56
CA SER A 13 -19.20 11.00 12.89
C SER A 13 -19.10 10.77 11.37
N GLY A 14 -19.74 9.71 10.85
CA GLY A 14 -20.08 9.58 9.41
C GLY A 14 -19.01 9.09 8.41
N VAL A 15 -18.02 8.27 8.81
CA VAL A 15 -16.76 8.09 8.05
C VAL A 15 -16.45 6.62 7.66
N SER A 16 -17.36 5.91 6.97
CA SER A 16 -17.09 4.49 6.62
C SER A 16 -16.07 4.31 5.49
N GLY A 17 -16.10 5.13 4.43
CA GLY A 17 -15.23 4.97 3.25
C GLY A 17 -13.82 5.56 3.37
N PHE A 18 -13.64 6.57 4.22
CA PHE A 18 -12.32 7.21 4.38
C PHE A 18 -11.38 6.36 5.25
N ALA A 19 -11.92 5.77 6.33
CA ALA A 19 -11.16 4.85 7.18
C ALA A 19 -10.77 3.56 6.45
N SER A 20 -11.64 3.03 5.57
CA SER A 20 -11.34 1.81 4.81
C SER A 20 -10.18 2.02 3.84
N SER A 21 -10.09 3.20 3.21
CA SER A 21 -9.02 3.53 2.26
C SER A 21 -7.66 3.51 2.95
N PHE A 22 -7.52 4.11 4.13
CA PHE A 22 -6.26 4.05 4.90
C PHE A 22 -5.89 2.63 5.34
N VAL A 23 -6.88 1.83 5.75
CA VAL A 23 -6.63 0.43 6.12
C VAL A 23 -6.17 -0.36 4.91
N SER A 24 -6.77 -0.13 3.73
CA SER A 24 -6.34 -0.77 2.49
C SER A 24 -4.92 -0.37 2.08
N ASP A 25 -4.57 0.91 2.24
CA ASP A 25 -3.22 1.43 1.99
C ASP A 25 -2.19 0.76 2.89
N ALA A 26 -2.47 0.66 4.20
CA ALA A 26 -1.59 -0.01 5.14
C ALA A 26 -1.47 -1.52 4.83
N ALA A 27 -2.58 -2.19 4.54
CA ALA A 27 -2.61 -3.63 4.25
C ALA A 27 -1.80 -3.97 3.00
N ARG A 28 -1.93 -3.16 1.94
CA ARG A 28 -1.20 -3.29 0.68
C ARG A 28 0.32 -3.29 0.90
N ILE A 29 0.81 -2.27 1.62
CA ILE A 29 2.23 -2.14 1.93
C ILE A 29 2.70 -3.28 2.86
N ALA A 30 1.89 -3.66 3.85
CA ALA A 30 2.22 -4.74 4.77
C ALA A 30 2.38 -6.09 4.04
N MET A 31 1.50 -6.41 3.10
CA MET A 31 1.58 -7.65 2.31
C MET A 31 2.84 -7.67 1.43
N LEU A 32 3.10 -6.59 0.69
CA LEU A 32 4.30 -6.49 -0.15
C LEU A 32 5.58 -6.57 0.68
N ARG A 33 5.59 -5.99 1.88
CA ARG A 33 6.75 -6.07 2.79
C ARG A 33 6.98 -7.49 3.30
N GLN A 34 5.91 -8.20 3.67
CA GLN A 34 6.01 -9.53 4.27
C GLN A 34 6.36 -10.61 3.24
N TYR A 35 5.79 -10.52 2.04
CA TYR A 35 5.83 -11.57 1.03
C TYR A 35 6.58 -11.18 -0.25
N GLY A 36 6.76 -9.90 -0.53
CA GLY A 36 7.12 -9.43 -1.87
C GLY A 36 6.01 -9.74 -2.87
N GLY A 37 6.37 -9.80 -4.14
CA GLY A 37 5.46 -10.16 -5.23
C GLY A 37 4.69 -8.96 -5.76
N THR A 38 3.54 -9.23 -6.38
CA THR A 38 2.71 -8.22 -7.04
C THR A 38 1.36 -8.09 -6.33
N TYR A 39 1.01 -6.86 -5.98
CA TYR A 39 -0.31 -6.50 -5.47
C TYR A 39 -1.14 -5.82 -6.57
N LEU A 40 -2.44 -6.10 -6.59
CA LEU A 40 -3.45 -5.38 -7.35
C LEU A 40 -4.66 -5.06 -6.45
N ASP A 41 -5.29 -3.91 -6.66
CA ASP A 41 -6.59 -3.63 -6.06
C ASP A 41 -7.61 -4.71 -6.47
N LEU A 42 -8.57 -4.99 -5.60
CA LEU A 42 -9.51 -6.11 -5.79
C LEU A 42 -10.51 -5.88 -6.93
N ASP A 43 -10.63 -4.65 -7.41
CA ASP A 43 -11.42 -4.25 -8.56
C ASP A 43 -10.59 -4.15 -9.85
N ALA A 44 -9.31 -4.50 -9.80
CA ALA A 44 -8.45 -4.51 -10.98
C ALA A 44 -8.72 -5.73 -11.86
N ILE A 45 -8.89 -5.49 -13.17
CA ILE A 45 -8.99 -6.53 -14.19
C ILE A 45 -7.73 -6.48 -15.05
N THR A 46 -7.05 -7.62 -15.20
CA THR A 46 -5.89 -7.73 -16.07
C THR A 46 -6.33 -8.07 -17.49
N LEU A 47 -5.95 -7.23 -18.46
CA LEU A 47 -6.25 -7.46 -19.89
C LEU A 47 -5.20 -8.35 -20.57
N ARG A 48 -4.06 -8.55 -19.92
CA ARG A 48 -2.91 -9.35 -20.37
C ARG A 48 -2.22 -9.98 -19.14
N PRO A 49 -1.40 -11.02 -19.32
CA PRO A 49 -0.58 -11.55 -18.23
C PRO A 49 0.25 -10.45 -17.57
N LEU A 50 0.38 -10.53 -16.24
CA LEU A 50 1.23 -9.61 -15.49
C LEU A 50 2.70 -9.77 -15.90
N PRO A 51 3.49 -8.69 -15.92
CA PRO A 51 4.90 -8.77 -16.24
C PRO A 51 5.64 -9.58 -15.16
N THR A 52 6.71 -10.27 -15.58
CA THR A 52 7.63 -10.96 -14.66
C THR A 52 8.65 -10.03 -14.01
N MET A 53 8.69 -8.76 -14.44
CA MET A 53 9.54 -7.73 -13.87
C MET A 53 9.08 -7.39 -12.45
N MET A 54 10.03 -7.15 -11.56
CA MET A 54 9.79 -6.71 -10.18
C MET A 54 10.20 -5.24 -10.00
N ASN A 55 9.88 -4.67 -8.84
CA ASN A 55 10.29 -3.32 -8.42
C ASN A 55 9.69 -2.21 -9.30
N PHE A 56 8.38 -2.27 -9.49
CA PHE A 56 7.62 -1.27 -10.23
C PHE A 56 6.36 -0.82 -9.47
N VAL A 57 5.87 0.37 -9.84
CA VAL A 57 4.57 0.89 -9.43
C VAL A 57 3.75 1.24 -10.66
N GLY A 58 2.44 1.24 -10.53
CA GLY A 58 1.54 1.71 -11.58
C GLY A 58 1.71 3.20 -11.82
N ARG A 59 1.62 3.60 -13.08
CA ARG A 59 1.48 5.00 -13.49
C ARG A 59 0.01 5.26 -13.81
N GLY A 60 -0.61 6.22 -13.13
CA GLY A 60 -2.01 6.58 -13.34
C GLY A 60 -2.18 7.57 -14.50
N ASP A 61 -1.31 8.58 -14.56
CA ASP A 61 -1.26 9.59 -15.62
C ASP A 61 0.17 10.09 -15.84
N ASP A 62 0.33 11.23 -16.51
CA ASP A 62 1.66 11.70 -16.86
C ASP A 62 2.56 12.10 -15.69
N ILE A 63 1.97 12.46 -14.55
CA ILE A 63 2.66 13.01 -13.39
C ILE A 63 2.41 12.21 -12.11
N LEU A 64 1.37 11.37 -12.06
CA LEU A 64 0.96 10.61 -10.90
C LEU A 64 1.30 9.12 -11.04
N ILE A 65 1.91 8.61 -9.98
CA ILE A 65 1.98 7.17 -9.69
C ILE A 65 0.76 6.75 -8.88
N THR A 66 0.39 5.48 -8.98
CA THR A 66 -0.70 4.87 -8.21
C THR A 66 -0.18 3.69 -7.39
N ASN A 67 -0.82 3.47 -6.23
CA ASN A 67 -0.60 2.30 -5.41
C ASN A 67 -1.54 1.14 -5.78
N SER A 68 -2.45 1.29 -6.75
CA SER A 68 -3.40 0.26 -7.17
C SER A 68 -2.75 -0.97 -7.81
N VAL A 69 -1.52 -0.82 -8.34
CA VAL A 69 -0.70 -1.93 -8.81
C VAL A 69 0.75 -1.68 -8.45
N MET A 70 1.37 -2.63 -7.76
CA MET A 70 2.76 -2.52 -7.33
C MET A 70 3.40 -3.90 -7.30
N SER A 71 4.69 -3.97 -7.61
CA SER A 71 5.46 -5.20 -7.50
C SER A 71 6.81 -4.90 -6.89
N PHE A 72 7.17 -5.63 -5.83
CA PHE A 72 8.44 -5.43 -5.15
C PHE A 72 9.02 -6.76 -4.69
N GLU A 73 10.35 -6.85 -4.76
CA GLU A 73 11.08 -7.90 -4.08
C GLU A 73 10.90 -7.78 -2.57
N LYS A 74 10.90 -8.93 -1.88
CA LYS A 74 10.78 -8.94 -0.43
C LYS A 74 11.96 -8.18 0.19
N GLY A 75 11.65 -7.17 1.02
CA GLY A 75 12.66 -6.32 1.66
C GLY A 75 13.16 -5.16 0.79
N HIS A 76 12.48 -4.83 -0.32
CA HIS A 76 12.81 -3.65 -1.12
C HIS A 76 12.72 -2.37 -0.28
N ILE A 77 13.74 -1.51 -0.39
CA ILE A 77 13.95 -0.34 0.49
C ILE A 77 12.76 0.63 0.53
N VAL A 78 12.03 0.77 -0.58
CA VAL A 78 10.87 1.68 -0.71
C VAL A 78 9.73 1.30 0.24
N ILE A 79 9.59 0.02 0.59
CA ILE A 79 8.48 -0.50 1.40
C ILE A 79 8.95 -1.08 2.74
N ASP A 80 10.25 -0.97 3.05
CA ASP A 80 10.80 -1.47 4.30
C ASP A 80 10.95 -0.35 5.33
N VAL A 81 10.04 -0.33 6.31
CA VAL A 81 10.05 0.59 7.47
C VAL A 81 11.21 0.38 8.44
N ARG A 82 12.21 -0.45 8.08
CA ARG A 82 13.46 -0.61 8.85
C ARG A 82 14.55 0.38 8.41
N TYR A 83 14.36 1.09 7.30
CA TYR A 83 15.24 2.19 6.89
C TYR A 83 14.56 3.54 7.23
N PRO A 84 15.21 4.40 8.06
CA PRO A 84 14.70 5.72 8.41
C PRO A 84 14.80 6.73 7.27
#